data_AF-A0A7K8IEG3-F1
#
_entry.id   AF-A0A7K8IEG3-F1
#
_cell.length_a   1.000
_cell.length_b   1.000
_cell.length_c   1.000
_cell.angle_alpha   90.00
_cell.angle_beta   90.00
_cell.angle_gamma   90.00
#
_symmetry.space_group_name_H-M   'P 1'
#
loop_
_entity.id
_entity.type
_entity.pdbx_description
1 polymer ?
#
loop_
_entity_poly.entity_id
_entity_poly.type
_entity_poly.pdbx_seq_one_letter_code
_entity_poly.pdbx_strand_id
1 'polypeptide(L)' 'QSVDVDGRSFLLEGLKKFMEYRLRFLAYNRHGPGISSEQLSVTTLSDGESGTTPIPSENPFGK' A
#
# COMPACT_ATOMS: atom_id res chain seq x y z
N GLN A 1 26.32 -4.31 9.47
CA GLN A 1 25.96 -4.73 8.10
C GLN A 1 24.62 -4.08 7.75
N SER A 2 24.65 -2.88 7.16
CA SER A 2 23.46 -2.16 6.68
C SER A 2 23.03 -2.75 5.34
N VAL A 3 21.77 -3.20 5.26
CA VAL A 3 21.15 -3.54 3.96
C VAL A 3 20.45 -2.28 3.52
N ASP A 4 20.90 -1.69 2.43
CA ASP A 4 20.18 -0.60 1.80
C ASP A 4 18.98 -1.21 1.07
N VAL A 5 17.78 -0.74 1.37
CA VAL A 5 16.53 -1.22 0.75
C VAL A 5 16.24 -0.27 -0.41
N ASP A 6 16.52 -0.72 -1.63
CA ASP A 6 16.57 0.11 -2.85
C ASP A 6 15.19 0.56 -3.38
N GLY A 7 14.20 0.68 -2.50
CA GLY A 7 12.88 1.21 -2.84
C GLY A 7 11.84 0.95 -1.76
N ARG A 8 11.17 2.03 -1.31
CA ARG A 8 10.01 1.98 -0.39
C ARG A 8 8.66 1.97 -1.12
N SER A 9 8.67 1.80 -2.44
CA SER A 9 7.49 1.92 -3.30
C SER A 9 7.44 0.80 -4.34
N PHE A 10 6.21 0.42 -4.71
CA PHE A 10 5.91 -0.57 -5.75
C PHE A 10 4.71 -0.09 -6.56
N LEU A 11 4.77 -0.22 -7.89
CA LEU A 11 3.64 0.07 -8.79
C LEU A 11 2.90 -1.22 -9.11
N LEU A 12 1.64 -1.30 -8.70
CA LEU A 12 0.76 -2.44 -8.99
C LEU A 12 -0.16 -2.11 -10.18
N GLU A 13 0.10 -2.72 -11.33
CA GLU A 13 -0.60 -2.47 -12.59
C GLU A 13 -1.59 -3.58 -12.97
N GLY A 14 -2.47 -3.31 -13.95
CA GLY A 14 -3.39 -4.32 -14.49
C GLY A 14 -4.58 -4.67 -13.60
N LEU A 15 -4.87 -3.85 -12.58
CA LEU A 15 -6.02 -4.03 -11.70
C LEU A 15 -7.34 -3.68 -12.43
N LYS A 16 -8.41 -4.39 -12.10
CA LYS A 16 -9.77 -4.08 -12.58
C LYS A 16 -10.17 -2.71 -12.03
N LYS A 17 -10.83 -1.89 -12.86
CA LYS A 17 -11.40 -0.60 -12.45
C LYS A 17 -12.60 -0.82 -11.53
N PHE A 18 -12.86 0.14 -10.65
CA PHE A 18 -14.00 0.11 -9.71
C PHE A 18 -14.10 -1.20 -8.93
N MET A 19 -12.96 -1.66 -8.41
CA MET A 19 -12.85 -2.94 -7.70
C MET A 19 -12.08 -2.75 -6.40
N GLU A 20 -12.60 -3.31 -5.31
CA GLU A 20 -11.91 -3.34 -4.02
C GLU A 20 -10.85 -4.46 -4.01
N TYR A 21 -9.66 -4.11 -3.55
CA TYR A 21 -8.55 -5.02 -3.30
C TYR A 21 -8.12 -4.94 -1.84
N ARG A 22 -7.80 -6.10 -1.27
CA ARG A 22 -7.23 -6.24 0.07
C ARG A 22 -5.77 -6.62 -0.04
N LEU A 23 -4.89 -5.73 0.40
CA LEU A 23 -3.45 -5.86 0.26
C LEU A 23 -2.78 -6.11 1.62
N ARG A 24 -1.71 -6.90 1.61
CA ARG A 24 -0.79 -7.08 2.74
C ARG A 24 0.65 -7.14 2.24
N PHE A 25 1.57 -6.63 3.02
CA PHE A 25 2.99 -6.58 2.67
C PHE A 25 3.81 -7.42 3.63
N LEU A 26 4.79 -8.15 3.10
CA LEU A 26 5.73 -8.93 3.88
C LEU A 26 7.15 -8.50 3.51
N ALA A 27 7.89 -7.98 4.49
CA ALA A 27 9.28 -7.63 4.27
C ALA A 27 10.13 -8.92 4.20
N TYR A 28 11.06 -9.00 3.26
CA TYR A 28 12.03 -10.10 3.20
C TYR A 28 13.44 -9.51 3.24
N ASN A 29 14.29 -10.05 4.13
CA ASN A 29 15.72 -9.76 4.14
C ASN A 29 16.53 -11.07 4.14
N ARG A 30 17.86 -10.99 4.22
CA ARG A 30 18.75 -12.17 4.21
C ARG A 30 18.49 -13.18 5.34
N HIS A 31 17.81 -12.77 6.41
CA HIS A 31 17.46 -13.61 7.56
C HIS A 31 16.05 -14.21 7.45
N GLY A 32 15.30 -13.88 6.40
CA GLY A 32 13.97 -14.43 6.14
C GLY A 32 12.86 -13.37 6.12
N PRO A 33 11.59 -13.81 6.16
CA PRO A 33 10.44 -12.92 6.22
C PRO A 33 10.39 -12.19 7.57
N GLY A 34 10.09 -10.90 7.53
CA GLY A 34 9.69 -10.10 8.67
C GLY A 34 8.22 -10.34 9.04
N ILE A 35 7.67 -9.44 9.84
CA ILE A 35 6.26 -9.48 10.23
C ILE A 35 5.41 -8.96 9.05
N SER A 36 4.26 -9.60 8.81
CA SER A 36 3.27 -9.12 7.85
C SER A 36 2.70 -7.78 8.31
N SER A 37 2.46 -6.86 7.37
CA SER A 37 1.67 -5.67 7.65
C SER A 37 0.24 -6.04 8.02
N GLU A 38 -0.46 -5.06 8.59
CA GLU A 38 -1.92 -5.08 8.63
C GLU A 38 -2.50 -5.05 7.19
N GLN A 39 -3.75 -5.45 7.08
CA GLN A 39 -4.46 -5.50 5.81
C GLN A 39 -4.97 -4.10 5.43
N LEU A 40 -4.72 -3.69 4.20
CA LEU A 40 -5.19 -2.43 3.63
C LEU A 40 -6.27 -2.70 2.56
N SER A 41 -7.43 -2.08 2.69
CA SER A 41 -8.46 -2.05 1.65
C SER A 41 -8.28 -0.82 0.76
N VAL A 42 -8.17 -1.02 -0.56
CA VAL A 42 -8.12 0.05 -1.56
C VAL A 42 -9.09 -0.25 -2.69
N THR A 43 -9.72 0.79 -3.23
CA THR A 43 -10.61 0.67 -4.39
C THR A 43 -9.98 1.38 -5.57
N THR A 44 -9.89 0.69 -6.70
CA THR A 44 -9.39 1.29 -7.94
C THR A 44 -10.38 2.30 -8.50
N LEU A 45 -9.85 3.35 -9.12
CA LEU A 45 -10.67 4.38 -9.77
C LEU A 45 -11.42 3.80 -10.98
N SER A 46 -12.56 4.40 -11.29
CA SER A 46 -13.28 4.17 -12.55
C SER A 46 -12.86 5.20 -13.61
N ASP A 47 -13.20 4.97 -14.87
CA ASP A 47 -12.89 5.90 -15.98
C ASP A 47 -13.55 7.28 -15.85
N GLY A 48 -14.56 7.43 -14.99
CA GLY A 48 -15.24 8.70 -14.70
C GLY A 48 -14.79 9.40 -13.42
N GLU A 49 -13.96 8.76 -12.60
CA GLU A 49 -13.56 9.25 -11.28
C GLU A 49 -12.08 9.65 -11.28
N SER A 50 -11.77 10.79 -11.89
CA SER A 50 -10.39 11.32 -11.93
C SER A 50 -10.03 12.24 -10.75
N GLY A 51 -10.84 12.36 -9.69
CA GLY A 51 -10.66 13.54 -8.83
C GLY A 51 -11.23 13.58 -7.42
N THR A 52 -11.35 12.45 -6.70
CA THR A 52 -11.56 12.56 -5.25
C THR A 52 -10.93 11.39 -4.51
N THR A 53 -9.62 11.45 -4.27
CA THR A 53 -9.03 10.70 -3.15
C THR A 53 -9.63 11.28 -1.87
N PRO A 54 -10.33 10.50 -1.02
CA PRO A 54 -10.48 10.89 0.36
C PRO A 54 -9.08 10.85 0.95
N ILE A 55 -8.47 12.02 1.15
CA ILE A 55 -7.41 12.17 2.13
C ILE A 55 -7.94 11.52 3.43
N PRO A 56 -7.33 10.44 3.96
CA PRO A 56 -7.68 9.99 5.29
C PRO A 56 -7.34 11.15 6.21
N SER A 57 -8.38 11.88 6.63
CA SER A 57 -8.26 12.90 7.65
C SER A 57 -7.78 12.20 8.91
N GLU A 58 -6.71 12.75 9.46
CA GLU A 58 -6.28 12.60 10.85
C GLU A 58 -5.14 11.60 11.10
N ASN A 59 -3.97 12.22 11.27
CA ASN A 59 -2.79 11.70 11.94
C ASN A 59 -3.16 11.12 13.33
N PRO A 60 -3.00 9.81 13.59
CA PRO A 60 -3.30 9.22 14.91
C PRO A 60 -2.28 9.58 16.00
N PHE A 61 -1.16 10.22 15.66
CA PHE A 61 -0.17 10.72 16.63
C PHE A 61 -0.24 12.24 16.72
N GLY A 62 -1.37 12.74 17.21
CA GLY A 62 -1.41 14.04 17.87
C GLY A 62 -0.81 13.94 19.26
N LYS A 63 0.53 14.01 19.34
CA LYS A 63 1.39 14.61 20.39
C LYS A 63 2.85 14.46 19.99
#